data_AF-A0A844NWG6-F1
#
_entry.id   AF-A0A844NWG6-F1
#
_cell.length_a   1.000
_cell.length_b   1.000
_cell.length_c   1.000
_cell.angle_alpha   90.00
_cell.angle_beta   90.00
_cell.angle_gamma   90.00
#
_symmetry.space_group_name_H-M   'P 1'
#
loop_
_entity.id
_entity.type
_entity.pdbx_description
1 polymer ?
#
loop_
_entity_poly.entity_id
_entity_poly.type
_entity_poly.pdbx_seq_one_letter_code
_entity_poly.pdbx_strand_id
1 'polypeptide(L)'
;MQWTHEQSPIIQSKASKILVRAFAGTGKTTTLVGFAKANPTLRILYLCYNSSVEKAAKGKFPRNVVCKTAHSLAHAVYGIQYAHKKTKNLRLTDIARGLDTQDWELVRDVLATLNNYMASADAELGRPHFPRFRDKAFLTSAQERFLKQGLDMARVVWRRMVDLQDTGMLMPHDGYLKLYQLSKPDLSQRFDCMLLDEGQDINPVIADIAHWQRIRMAIVGDPHQQLYRFRGAEDALNSDWMVGAEEHYLTQSWRFGPAIAHVANIILSYKGETRKLQGLGPQTLVKKSLPADLPHRTFIHRTVIGVIENALQRVRNNPA
;
A
#
# COMPACT_ATOMS: atom_id res chain seq x y z
N MET A 1 -9.29 -28.82 0.53
CA MET A 1 -8.73 -27.80 1.43
C MET A 1 -9.79 -27.56 2.50
N GLN A 2 -9.45 -27.77 3.77
CA GLN A 2 -10.38 -27.60 4.89
C GLN A 2 -10.18 -26.18 5.47
N TRP A 3 -11.25 -25.40 5.54
CA TRP A 3 -11.22 -24.04 6.09
C TRP A 3 -11.29 -24.09 7.62
N THR A 4 -10.63 -23.16 8.30
CA THR A 4 -10.74 -23.06 9.76
C THR A 4 -12.12 -22.53 10.19
N HIS A 5 -12.43 -22.65 11.48
CA HIS A 5 -13.64 -22.04 12.06
C HIS A 5 -13.62 -20.51 11.99
N GLU A 6 -12.44 -19.87 11.89
CA GLU A 6 -12.29 -18.42 11.66
C GLU A 6 -12.48 -18.04 10.18
N GLN A 7 -12.02 -18.88 9.25
CA GLN A 7 -12.12 -18.62 7.81
C GLN A 7 -13.51 -18.87 7.25
N SER A 8 -14.22 -19.89 7.75
CA SER A 8 -15.50 -20.32 7.19
C SER A 8 -16.58 -19.23 7.22
N PRO A 9 -16.78 -18.49 8.34
CA PRO A 9 -17.74 -17.38 8.39
C PRO A 9 -17.42 -16.27 7.37
N ILE A 10 -16.14 -15.89 7.22
CA ILE A 10 -15.70 -14.90 6.24
C ILE A 10 -16.07 -15.34 4.82
N ILE A 11 -15.77 -16.59 4.48
CA ILE A 11 -15.99 -17.17 3.15
C ILE A 11 -17.49 -17.22 2.81
N GLN A 12 -18.33 -17.52 3.79
CA GLN A 12 -19.77 -17.71 3.62
C GLN A 12 -20.58 -16.41 3.79
N SER A 13 -20.00 -15.38 4.40
CA SER A 13 -20.67 -14.11 4.66
C SER A 13 -21.37 -13.59 3.40
N LYS A 14 -22.49 -12.90 3.61
CA LYS A 14 -23.24 -12.14 2.59
C LYS A 14 -23.29 -10.63 2.89
N ALA A 15 -22.62 -10.17 3.94
CA ALA A 15 -22.57 -8.76 4.30
C ALA A 15 -21.96 -7.90 3.17
N SER A 16 -22.51 -6.69 3.02
CA SER A 16 -22.05 -5.71 2.03
C SER A 16 -20.62 -5.22 2.32
N LYS A 17 -20.22 -5.18 3.59
CA LYS A 17 -18.86 -4.85 4.04
C LYS A 17 -18.36 -5.92 5.00
N ILE A 18 -17.19 -6.47 4.70
CA ILE A 18 -16.48 -7.43 5.55
C ILE A 18 -15.12 -6.83 5.89
N LEU A 19 -14.79 -6.82 7.17
CA LEU A 19 -13.48 -6.40 7.65
C LEU A 19 -12.80 -7.59 8.32
N VAL A 20 -11.63 -7.99 7.84
CA VAL A 20 -10.87 -9.14 8.35
C VAL A 20 -9.56 -8.67 8.94
N ARG A 21 -9.46 -8.66 10.26
CA ARG A 21 -8.25 -8.35 11.02
C ARG A 21 -7.43 -9.63 11.18
N ALA A 22 -6.34 -9.74 10.43
CA ALA A 22 -5.63 -10.99 10.25
C ALA A 22 -4.15 -10.84 10.63
N PHE A 23 -3.69 -11.64 11.58
CA PHE A 23 -2.28 -11.60 11.98
C PHE A 23 -1.36 -12.22 10.92
N ALA A 24 -0.07 -11.99 11.08
CA ALA A 24 0.98 -12.53 10.22
C ALA A 24 0.89 -14.05 10.02
N GLY A 25 0.80 -14.48 8.75
CA GLY A 25 0.83 -15.90 8.38
C GLY A 25 -0.48 -16.66 8.55
N THR A 26 -1.59 -15.96 8.82
CA THR A 26 -2.91 -16.55 9.08
C THR A 26 -3.74 -16.87 7.83
N GLY A 27 -3.19 -16.57 6.64
CA GLY A 27 -3.80 -16.95 5.37
C GLY A 27 -4.75 -15.92 4.75
N LYS A 28 -4.53 -14.62 4.96
CA LYS A 28 -5.29 -13.49 4.35
C LYS A 28 -5.73 -13.73 2.91
N THR A 29 -4.77 -13.82 1.99
CA THR A 29 -5.04 -14.06 0.56
C THR A 29 -5.74 -15.40 0.32
N THR A 30 -5.40 -16.45 1.09
CA THR A 30 -6.03 -17.77 0.99
C THR A 30 -7.52 -17.71 1.37
N THR A 31 -7.87 -16.94 2.40
CA THR A 31 -9.25 -16.67 2.80
C THR A 31 -10.01 -15.91 1.71
N LEU A 32 -9.40 -14.88 1.11
CA LEU A 32 -9.99 -14.15 -0.03
C LEU A 32 -10.21 -15.05 -1.26
N VAL A 33 -9.29 -15.98 -1.55
CA VAL A 33 -9.48 -16.99 -2.60
C VAL A 33 -10.66 -17.91 -2.26
N GLY A 34 -10.77 -18.33 -0.99
CA GLY A 34 -11.92 -19.11 -0.50
C GLY A 34 -13.24 -18.38 -0.70
N PHE A 35 -13.29 -17.10 -0.31
CA PHE A 35 -14.45 -16.23 -0.50
C PHE A 35 -14.85 -16.13 -1.97
N ALA A 36 -13.88 -15.90 -2.87
CA ALA A 36 -14.15 -15.81 -4.29
C ALA A 36 -14.69 -17.13 -4.88
N LYS A 37 -14.17 -18.28 -4.43
CA LYS A 37 -14.65 -19.60 -4.85
C LYS A 37 -16.07 -19.92 -4.34
N ALA A 38 -16.41 -19.44 -3.14
CA ALA A 38 -17.76 -19.59 -2.58
C ALA A 38 -18.80 -18.65 -3.20
N ASN A 39 -18.36 -17.67 -3.99
CA ASN A 39 -19.23 -16.72 -4.68
C ASN A 39 -18.94 -16.71 -6.20
N PRO A 40 -19.13 -17.84 -6.92
CA PRO A 40 -18.72 -17.99 -8.31
C PRO A 40 -19.51 -17.12 -9.29
N THR A 41 -20.70 -16.65 -8.90
CA THR A 41 -21.56 -15.77 -9.72
C THR A 41 -21.18 -14.30 -9.63
N LEU A 42 -20.42 -13.89 -8.60
CA LEU A 42 -19.99 -12.50 -8.47
C LEU A 42 -18.82 -12.21 -9.42
N ARG A 43 -18.86 -11.05 -10.07
CA ARG A 43 -17.72 -10.45 -10.77
C ARG A 43 -16.87 -9.72 -9.76
N ILE A 44 -15.68 -10.24 -9.48
CA ILE A 44 -14.86 -9.76 -8.34
C ILE A 44 -13.64 -9.02 -8.85
N LEU A 45 -13.34 -7.86 -8.28
CA LEU A 45 -12.07 -7.16 -8.43
C LEU A 45 -11.19 -7.46 -7.21
N TYR A 46 -9.99 -8.00 -7.41
CA TYR A 46 -8.96 -8.10 -6.37
C TYR A 46 -7.88 -7.06 -6.61
N LEU A 47 -7.79 -6.06 -5.73
CA LEU A 47 -6.76 -5.03 -5.79
C LEU A 47 -5.50 -5.47 -5.04
N CYS A 48 -4.43 -5.64 -5.80
CA CYS A 48 -3.12 -6.06 -5.30
C CYS A 48 -2.27 -4.83 -4.96
N TYR A 49 -1.45 -4.93 -3.91
CA TYR A 49 -0.52 -3.87 -3.54
C TYR A 49 0.57 -3.61 -4.60
N ASN A 50 1.09 -4.68 -5.24
CA ASN A 50 2.14 -4.56 -6.25
C ASN A 50 2.00 -5.61 -7.37
N SER A 51 2.81 -5.46 -8.42
CA SER A 51 2.76 -6.32 -9.60
C SER A 51 3.23 -7.75 -9.36
N SER A 52 4.09 -8.01 -8.36
CA SER A 52 4.50 -9.38 -8.03
C SER A 52 3.36 -10.14 -7.33
N VAL A 53 2.63 -9.48 -6.44
CA VAL A 53 1.39 -9.99 -5.84
C VAL A 53 0.32 -10.20 -6.91
N GLU A 54 0.15 -9.27 -7.86
CA GLU A 54 -0.79 -9.44 -8.98
C GLU A 54 -0.52 -10.71 -9.78
N LYS A 55 0.75 -10.95 -10.16
CA LYS A 55 1.16 -12.15 -10.91
C LYS A 55 0.91 -13.43 -10.11
N ALA A 56 1.24 -13.43 -8.82
CA ALA A 56 1.00 -14.58 -7.95
C ALA A 56 -0.50 -14.85 -7.74
N ALA A 57 -1.32 -13.80 -7.68
CA ALA A 57 -2.77 -13.90 -7.47
C ALA A 57 -3.48 -14.52 -8.69
N LYS A 58 -3.05 -14.20 -9.91
CA LYS A 58 -3.62 -14.76 -11.16
C LYS A 58 -3.61 -16.28 -11.22
N GLY A 59 -2.63 -16.94 -10.58
CA GLY A 59 -2.58 -18.41 -10.50
C GLY A 59 -3.41 -19.03 -9.37
N LYS A 60 -3.91 -18.23 -8.42
CA LYS A 60 -4.60 -18.72 -7.20
C LYS A 60 -6.10 -18.44 -7.20
N PHE A 61 -6.50 -17.28 -7.69
CA PHE A 61 -7.90 -16.86 -7.71
C PHE A 61 -8.69 -17.55 -8.84
N PRO A 62 -10.00 -17.81 -8.64
CA PRO A 62 -10.88 -18.37 -9.67
C PRO A 62 -11.14 -17.37 -10.82
N ARG A 63 -11.69 -17.88 -11.93
CA ARG A 63 -11.89 -17.13 -13.19
C ARG A 63 -12.83 -15.92 -13.07
N ASN A 64 -13.71 -15.89 -12.07
CA ASN A 64 -14.63 -14.77 -11.82
C ASN A 64 -13.94 -13.57 -11.14
N VAL A 65 -12.62 -13.65 -10.91
CA VAL A 65 -11.83 -12.60 -10.25
C VAL A 65 -10.87 -11.95 -11.23
N VAL A 66 -10.90 -10.62 -11.30
CA VAL A 66 -9.91 -9.80 -12.00
C VAL A 66 -8.89 -9.33 -10.98
N CYS A 67 -7.67 -9.87 -11.05
CA CYS A 67 -6.54 -9.44 -10.21
C CYS A 67 -5.77 -8.30 -10.91
N LYS A 68 -5.74 -7.11 -10.29
CA LYS A 68 -5.02 -5.93 -10.81
C LYS A 68 -4.43 -5.10 -9.68
N THR A 69 -3.34 -4.39 -9.93
CA THR A 69 -2.98 -3.23 -9.11
C THR A 69 -3.88 -2.02 -9.44
N ALA A 70 -3.98 -1.05 -8.53
CA ALA A 70 -4.69 0.20 -8.79
C ALA A 70 -4.11 0.96 -10.01
N HIS A 71 -2.78 0.98 -10.16
CA HIS A 71 -2.11 1.54 -11.34
C HIS A 71 -2.47 0.79 -12.62
N SER A 72 -2.58 -0.55 -12.58
CA SER A 72 -3.01 -1.36 -13.74
C SER A 72 -4.46 -1.09 -14.14
N LEU A 73 -5.32 -0.69 -13.19
CA LEU A 73 -6.71 -0.29 -13.44
C LEU A 73 -6.75 1.10 -14.09
N ALA A 74 -6.06 2.08 -13.49
CA ALA A 74 -5.95 3.44 -14.00
C ALA A 74 -5.28 3.49 -15.39
N HIS A 75 -4.27 2.65 -15.62
CA HIS A 75 -3.58 2.57 -16.90
C HIS A 75 -4.51 2.20 -18.06
N ALA A 76 -5.48 1.32 -17.82
CA ALA A 76 -6.42 0.87 -18.84
C ALA A 76 -7.39 1.97 -19.29
N VAL A 77 -7.60 3.00 -18.45
CA VAL A 77 -8.52 4.12 -18.73
C VAL A 77 -7.74 5.34 -19.22
N TYR A 78 -6.73 5.78 -18.48
CA TYR A 78 -5.97 7.00 -18.77
C TYR A 78 -4.57 6.72 -19.31
N GLY A 79 -3.88 5.70 -18.79
CA GLY A 79 -2.45 5.50 -19.06
C GLY A 79 -2.08 5.26 -20.53
N ILE A 80 -2.98 4.71 -21.34
CA ILE A 80 -2.76 4.48 -22.79
C ILE A 80 -2.58 5.82 -23.53
N GLN A 81 -3.33 6.86 -23.15
CA GLN A 81 -3.30 8.17 -23.81
C GLN A 81 -1.94 8.87 -23.64
N TYR A 82 -1.24 8.59 -22.54
CA TYR A 82 0.06 9.18 -22.20
C TYR A 82 1.26 8.38 -22.70
N ALA A 83 1.08 7.37 -23.56
CA ALA A 83 2.15 6.45 -23.99
C ALA A 83 3.42 7.17 -24.50
N HIS A 84 3.25 8.29 -25.21
CA HIS A 84 4.34 9.08 -25.80
C HIS A 84 5.19 9.87 -24.76
N LYS A 85 4.65 10.13 -23.57
CA LYS A 85 5.29 10.94 -22.50
C LYS A 85 5.37 10.23 -21.15
N LYS A 86 5.18 8.92 -21.14
CA LYS A 86 5.11 8.12 -19.92
C LYS A 86 6.49 7.92 -19.29
N THR A 87 6.58 8.05 -17.97
CA THR A 87 7.79 7.74 -17.19
C THR A 87 7.48 6.84 -16.00
N LYS A 88 8.51 6.15 -15.49
CA LYS A 88 8.41 5.39 -14.24
C LYS A 88 8.38 6.34 -13.04
N ASN A 89 9.31 7.30 -13.02
CA ASN A 89 9.48 8.26 -11.93
C ASN A 89 9.84 9.62 -12.53
N LEU A 90 9.32 10.70 -11.94
CA LEU A 90 9.76 12.06 -12.24
C LEU A 90 11.11 12.33 -11.58
N ARG A 91 12.07 12.87 -12.33
CA ARG A 91 13.38 13.27 -11.81
C ARG A 91 13.38 14.78 -11.57
N LEU A 92 14.27 15.24 -10.67
CA LEU A 92 14.48 16.67 -10.45
C LEU A 92 14.83 17.40 -11.76
N THR A 93 15.62 16.76 -12.63
CA THR A 93 16.00 17.32 -13.94
C THR A 93 14.81 17.52 -14.89
N ASP A 94 13.79 16.66 -14.80
CA ASP A 94 12.59 16.75 -15.65
C ASP A 94 11.76 17.97 -15.23
N ILE A 95 11.63 18.18 -13.92
CA ILE A 95 10.92 19.33 -13.33
C ILE A 95 11.68 20.63 -13.61
N ALA A 96 12.99 20.66 -13.40
CA ALA A 96 13.83 21.84 -13.65
C ALA A 96 13.76 22.29 -15.13
N ARG A 97 13.89 21.34 -16.07
CA ARG A 97 13.76 21.62 -17.51
C ARG A 97 12.34 22.09 -17.87
N GLY A 98 11.33 21.46 -17.29
CA GLY A 98 9.95 21.87 -17.51
C GLY A 98 9.70 23.30 -17.02
N LEU A 99 10.17 23.66 -15.84
CA LEU A 99 9.97 24.99 -15.27
C LEU A 99 10.95 26.05 -15.78
N ASP A 100 11.94 25.65 -16.59
CA ASP A 100 13.06 26.51 -17.02
C ASP A 100 13.70 27.27 -15.85
N THR A 101 14.09 26.52 -14.82
CA THR A 101 14.66 27.07 -13.59
C THR A 101 15.88 26.28 -13.12
N GLN A 102 16.81 27.00 -12.48
CA GLN A 102 17.98 26.43 -11.80
C GLN A 102 17.82 26.43 -10.27
N ASP A 103 16.66 26.85 -9.76
CA ASP A 103 16.36 26.77 -8.33
C ASP A 103 16.07 25.32 -7.92
N TRP A 104 17.14 24.57 -7.63
CA TRP A 104 17.07 23.16 -7.25
C TRP A 104 16.32 22.93 -5.94
N GLU A 105 16.29 23.92 -5.07
CA GLU A 105 15.57 23.85 -3.81
C GLU A 105 14.07 23.87 -4.06
N LEU A 106 13.60 24.84 -4.84
CA LEU A 106 12.22 24.93 -5.31
C LEU A 106 11.81 23.69 -6.12
N VAL A 107 12.66 23.23 -7.04
CA VAL A 107 12.42 22.03 -7.86
C VAL A 107 12.18 20.79 -6.99
N ARG A 108 12.99 20.61 -5.93
CA ARG A 108 12.81 19.50 -4.98
C ARG A 108 11.47 19.59 -4.25
N ASP A 109 11.09 20.78 -3.82
CA ASP A 109 9.81 20.98 -3.13
C ASP A 109 8.61 20.79 -4.08
N VAL A 110 8.71 21.23 -5.33
CA VAL A 110 7.69 20.99 -6.37
C VAL A 110 7.52 19.50 -6.62
N LEU A 111 8.61 18.75 -6.82
CA LEU A 111 8.54 17.30 -7.02
C LEU A 111 7.90 16.59 -5.82
N ALA A 112 8.31 16.95 -4.60
CA ALA A 112 7.75 16.36 -3.39
C ALA A 112 6.26 16.72 -3.22
N THR A 113 5.87 17.94 -3.57
CA THR A 113 4.48 18.41 -3.54
C THR A 113 3.60 17.63 -4.52
N LEU A 114 4.09 17.41 -5.74
CA LEU A 114 3.39 16.61 -6.75
C LEU A 114 3.23 15.16 -6.29
N ASN A 115 4.30 14.54 -5.76
CA ASN A 115 4.21 13.17 -5.24
C ASN A 115 3.21 13.05 -4.11
N ASN A 116 3.18 14.01 -3.18
CA ASN A 116 2.20 14.04 -2.10
C ASN A 116 0.77 14.22 -2.62
N TYR A 117 0.55 15.07 -3.62
CA TYR A 117 -0.76 15.27 -4.24
C TYR A 117 -1.24 14.05 -5.02
N MET A 118 -0.37 13.40 -5.79
CA MET A 118 -0.73 12.19 -6.53
C MET A 118 -1.05 10.99 -5.62
N ALA A 119 -0.51 10.98 -4.40
CA ALA A 119 -0.79 9.99 -3.37
C ALA A 119 -1.99 10.33 -2.47
N SER A 120 -2.45 11.59 -2.43
CA SER A 120 -3.55 12.01 -1.55
C SER A 120 -4.92 11.72 -2.13
N ALA A 121 -5.95 11.77 -1.28
CA ALA A 121 -7.36 11.78 -1.68
C ALA A 121 -7.83 13.15 -2.20
N ASP A 122 -7.06 14.22 -1.96
CA ASP A 122 -7.48 15.61 -2.18
C ASP A 122 -7.78 15.90 -3.66
N ALA A 123 -8.91 16.56 -3.95
CA ALA A 123 -9.26 16.93 -5.31
C ALA A 123 -8.27 17.94 -5.92
N GLU A 124 -7.71 18.83 -5.09
CA GLU A 124 -6.89 19.95 -5.54
C GLU A 124 -5.50 19.98 -4.87
N LEU A 125 -4.52 20.48 -5.62
CA LEU A 125 -3.18 20.72 -5.10
C LEU A 125 -3.17 22.00 -4.24
N GLY A 126 -2.71 21.84 -3.00
CA GLY A 126 -2.71 22.88 -1.97
C GLY A 126 -1.68 22.68 -0.86
N ARG A 127 -1.71 23.54 0.16
CA ARG A 127 -0.74 23.61 1.28
C ARG A 127 -0.43 22.25 1.95
N PRO A 128 -1.39 21.35 2.23
CA PRO A 128 -1.09 20.05 2.85
C PRO A 128 -0.05 19.22 2.08
N HIS A 129 -0.02 19.37 0.76
CA HIS A 129 0.90 18.65 -0.12
C HIS A 129 2.32 19.20 -0.09
N PHE A 130 2.50 20.48 0.25
CA PHE A 130 3.80 21.13 0.29
C PHE A 130 4.52 20.75 1.59
N PRO A 131 5.58 19.91 1.55
CA PRO A 131 6.16 19.33 2.76
C PRO A 131 6.93 20.35 3.58
N ARG A 132 7.57 21.32 2.90
CA ARG A 132 8.30 22.38 3.57
C ARG A 132 7.29 23.24 4.35
N PHE A 133 7.54 23.40 5.64
CA PHE A 133 6.66 24.11 6.57
C PHE A 133 5.34 23.41 6.93
N ARG A 134 5.16 22.13 6.59
CA ARG A 134 3.96 21.36 6.98
C ARG A 134 3.70 21.42 8.49
N ASP A 135 4.75 21.30 9.29
CA ASP A 135 4.66 21.28 10.75
C ASP A 135 4.71 22.68 11.40
N LYS A 136 4.68 23.75 10.61
CA LYS A 136 4.70 25.13 11.12
C LYS A 136 3.29 25.71 11.20
N ALA A 137 2.88 26.06 12.42
CA ALA A 137 1.62 26.76 12.67
C ALA A 137 1.57 28.15 12.00
N PHE A 138 2.66 28.91 12.12
CA PHE A 138 2.78 30.27 11.59
C PHE A 138 3.97 30.38 10.63
N LEU A 139 3.77 31.13 9.54
CA LEU A 139 4.79 31.40 8.53
C LEU A 139 5.13 32.89 8.54
N THR A 140 6.38 33.22 8.25
CA THR A 140 6.75 34.61 7.96
C THR A 140 6.22 35.00 6.57
N SER A 141 6.06 36.30 6.28
CA SER A 141 5.63 36.75 4.95
C SER A 141 6.54 36.26 3.82
N ALA A 142 7.84 36.07 4.09
CA ALA A 142 8.77 35.49 3.12
C ALA A 142 8.48 33.99 2.87
N GLN A 143 8.18 33.23 3.92
CA GLN A 143 7.82 31.81 3.82
C GLN A 143 6.47 31.63 3.12
N GLU A 144 5.50 32.51 3.36
CA GLU A 144 4.21 32.50 2.65
C GLU A 144 4.38 32.75 1.16
N ARG A 145 5.22 33.73 0.77
CA ARG A 145 5.55 33.98 -0.64
C ARG A 145 6.22 32.76 -1.29
N PHE A 146 7.17 32.12 -0.60
CA PHE A 146 7.84 30.92 -1.11
C PHE A 146 6.87 29.73 -1.25
N LEU A 147 6.01 29.49 -0.25
CA LEU A 147 4.96 28.47 -0.31
C LEU A 147 4.04 28.71 -1.51
N LYS A 148 3.57 29.95 -1.70
CA LYS A 148 2.72 30.32 -2.82
C LYS A 148 3.41 30.05 -4.16
N GLN A 149 4.66 30.49 -4.31
CA GLN A 149 5.48 30.24 -5.51
C GLN A 149 5.62 28.73 -5.79
N GLY A 150 5.97 27.93 -4.77
CA GLY A 150 6.10 26.48 -4.89
C GLY A 150 4.81 25.79 -5.32
N LEU A 151 3.67 26.17 -4.74
CA LEU A 151 2.36 25.64 -5.13
C LEU A 151 1.98 26.04 -6.55
N ASP A 152 2.21 27.30 -6.93
CA ASP A 152 1.91 27.79 -8.28
C ASP A 152 2.76 27.08 -9.34
N MET A 153 4.05 26.86 -9.07
CA MET A 153 4.93 26.07 -9.94
C MET A 153 4.49 24.60 -10.01
N ALA A 154 4.09 23.99 -8.89
CA ALA A 154 3.58 22.63 -8.88
C ALA A 154 2.29 22.50 -9.70
N ARG A 155 1.38 23.48 -9.65
CA ARG A 155 0.18 23.53 -10.50
C ARG A 155 0.53 23.68 -11.98
N VAL A 156 1.53 24.50 -12.32
CA VAL A 156 2.03 24.62 -13.70
C VAL A 156 2.52 23.27 -14.19
N VAL A 157 3.38 22.59 -13.42
CA VAL A 157 3.88 21.26 -13.78
C VAL A 157 2.73 20.26 -13.93
N TRP A 158 1.80 20.21 -12.97
CA TRP A 158 0.64 19.30 -13.02
C TRP A 158 -0.19 19.52 -14.29
N ARG A 159 -0.53 20.77 -14.64
CA ARG A 159 -1.27 21.07 -15.87
C ARG A 159 -0.55 20.55 -17.11
N ARG A 160 0.76 20.75 -17.19
CA ARG A 160 1.60 20.26 -18.30
C ARG A 160 1.74 18.73 -18.32
N MET A 161 1.76 18.08 -17.15
CA MET A 161 1.74 16.62 -17.06
C MET A 161 0.44 16.07 -17.67
N VAL A 162 -0.70 16.64 -17.28
CA VAL A 162 -2.04 16.21 -17.70
C VAL A 162 -2.34 16.54 -19.16
N ASP A 163 -1.78 17.64 -19.69
CA ASP A 163 -1.93 17.99 -21.10
C ASP A 163 -1.32 16.91 -22.02
N LEU A 164 -2.17 16.34 -22.88
CA LEU A 164 -1.78 15.30 -23.85
C LEU A 164 -0.95 15.85 -25.00
N GLN A 165 -0.99 17.15 -25.26
CA GLN A 165 -0.21 17.80 -26.34
C GLN A 165 1.16 18.27 -25.86
N ASP A 166 1.40 18.35 -24.54
CA ASP A 166 2.69 18.74 -23.99
C ASP A 166 3.70 17.59 -24.11
N THR A 167 4.76 17.80 -24.90
CA THR A 167 5.85 16.84 -25.11
C THR A 167 7.06 17.06 -24.19
N GLY A 168 7.07 18.15 -23.42
CA GLY A 168 8.20 18.57 -22.59
C GLY A 168 8.12 18.11 -21.14
N MET A 169 6.93 17.75 -20.65
CA MET A 169 6.69 17.27 -19.29
C MET A 169 6.22 15.81 -19.31
N LEU A 170 6.81 14.97 -18.46
CA LEU A 170 6.51 13.53 -18.44
C LEU A 170 5.34 13.20 -17.49
N MET A 171 4.61 12.12 -17.81
CA MET A 171 3.52 11.59 -16.98
C MET A 171 3.98 10.31 -16.24
N PRO A 172 4.13 10.33 -14.90
CA PRO A 172 4.42 9.15 -14.10
C PRO A 172 3.18 8.28 -13.92
N HIS A 173 3.39 7.06 -13.42
CA HIS A 173 2.30 6.13 -13.11
C HIS A 173 1.31 6.67 -12.07
N ASP A 174 1.81 7.40 -11.08
CA ASP A 174 0.98 8.02 -10.03
C ASP A 174 0.12 9.17 -10.59
N GLY A 175 0.56 9.82 -11.67
CA GLY A 175 -0.17 10.94 -12.26
C GLY A 175 -1.48 10.49 -12.91
N TYR A 176 -1.44 9.45 -13.74
CA TYR A 176 -2.68 8.93 -14.31
C TYR A 176 -3.52 8.14 -13.29
N LEU A 177 -2.91 7.61 -12.21
CA LEU A 177 -3.67 7.06 -11.09
C LEU A 177 -4.47 8.17 -10.39
N LYS A 178 -3.85 9.34 -10.18
CA LYS A 178 -4.52 10.52 -9.66
C LYS A 178 -5.67 10.97 -10.56
N LEU A 179 -5.46 11.03 -11.89
CA LEU A 179 -6.55 11.32 -12.84
C LEU A 179 -7.69 10.30 -12.75
N TYR A 180 -7.36 9.01 -12.61
CA TYR A 180 -8.34 7.97 -12.42
C TYR A 180 -9.14 8.16 -11.11
N GLN A 181 -8.50 8.49 -9.99
CA GLN A 181 -9.18 8.84 -8.75
C GLN A 181 -10.10 10.06 -8.91
N LEU A 182 -9.59 11.14 -9.52
CA LEU A 182 -10.35 12.38 -9.75
C LEU A 182 -11.59 12.16 -10.65
N SER A 183 -11.55 11.16 -11.53
CA SER A 183 -12.71 10.79 -12.36
C SER A 183 -13.88 10.18 -11.57
N LYS A 184 -13.67 9.86 -10.29
CA LYS A 184 -14.63 9.19 -9.41
C LYS A 184 -15.24 7.95 -10.08
N PRO A 185 -14.40 6.94 -10.36
CA PRO A 185 -14.78 5.83 -11.21
C PRO A 185 -15.86 5.00 -10.53
N ASP A 186 -16.93 4.67 -11.25
CA ASP A 186 -17.93 3.72 -10.81
C ASP A 186 -17.59 2.31 -11.29
N LEU A 187 -17.19 1.44 -10.37
CA LEU A 187 -16.83 0.06 -10.67
C LEU A 187 -18.01 -0.90 -10.70
N SER A 188 -19.21 -0.47 -10.27
CA SER A 188 -20.40 -1.33 -10.14
C SER A 188 -20.89 -1.91 -11.46
N GLN A 189 -20.64 -1.21 -12.57
CA GLN A 189 -21.00 -1.71 -13.90
C GLN A 189 -20.22 -2.97 -14.28
N ARG A 190 -19.00 -3.14 -13.73
CA ARG A 190 -18.07 -4.22 -14.10
C ARG A 190 -17.89 -5.27 -13.00
N PHE A 191 -18.08 -4.87 -11.75
CA PHE A 191 -17.79 -5.69 -10.58
C PHE A 191 -18.95 -5.62 -9.60
N ASP A 192 -19.22 -6.73 -8.95
CA ASP A 192 -20.22 -6.85 -7.88
C ASP A 192 -19.53 -6.80 -6.51
N CYS A 193 -18.22 -7.09 -6.47
CA CYS A 193 -17.43 -7.10 -5.24
C CYS A 193 -15.97 -6.66 -5.47
N MET A 194 -15.40 -5.99 -4.48
CA MET A 194 -13.99 -5.64 -4.40
C MET A 194 -13.33 -6.26 -3.16
N LEU A 195 -12.18 -6.87 -3.39
CA LEU A 195 -11.32 -7.46 -2.37
C LEU A 195 -10.04 -6.62 -2.25
N LEU A 196 -9.77 -6.12 -1.05
CA LEU A 196 -8.55 -5.37 -0.73
C LEU A 196 -7.67 -6.21 0.20
N ASP A 197 -6.43 -6.48 -0.23
CA ASP A 197 -5.39 -7.11 0.61
C ASP A 197 -4.44 -6.04 1.16
N GLU A 198 -3.82 -6.33 2.29
CA GLU A 198 -2.95 -5.40 3.02
C GLU A 198 -3.63 -4.04 3.31
N GLY A 199 -4.87 -4.10 3.79
CA GLY A 199 -5.72 -2.93 4.09
C GLY A 199 -5.09 -1.87 5.00
N GLN A 200 -4.11 -2.25 5.82
CA GLN A 200 -3.42 -1.34 6.73
C GLN A 200 -2.41 -0.39 6.05
N ASP A 201 -1.97 -0.68 4.81
CA ASP A 201 -0.89 0.04 4.11
C ASP A 201 -1.35 0.57 2.74
N ILE A 202 -2.63 0.90 2.61
CA ILE A 202 -3.20 1.42 1.36
C ILE A 202 -2.80 2.89 1.18
N ASN A 203 -2.46 3.29 -0.04
CA ASN A 203 -2.20 4.68 -0.39
C ASN A 203 -3.52 5.49 -0.37
N PRO A 204 -3.62 6.70 0.22
CA PRO A 204 -4.88 7.44 0.31
C PRO A 204 -5.62 7.62 -1.03
N VAL A 205 -4.92 7.80 -2.14
CA VAL A 205 -5.54 7.85 -3.48
C VAL A 205 -6.30 6.56 -3.84
N ILE A 206 -5.81 5.39 -3.39
CA ILE A 206 -6.46 4.09 -3.59
C ILE A 206 -7.59 3.90 -2.58
N ALA A 207 -7.38 4.33 -1.33
CA ALA A 207 -8.41 4.29 -0.29
C ALA A 207 -9.63 5.13 -0.71
N ASP A 208 -9.42 6.33 -1.27
CA ASP A 208 -10.50 7.16 -1.81
C ASP A 208 -11.22 6.48 -2.98
N ILE A 209 -10.50 5.88 -3.93
CA ILE A 209 -11.13 5.07 -5.00
C ILE A 209 -12.03 3.99 -4.39
N ALA A 210 -11.54 3.28 -3.36
CA ALA A 210 -12.32 2.23 -2.71
C ALA A 210 -13.54 2.79 -1.97
N HIS A 211 -13.36 3.89 -1.23
CA HIS A 211 -14.38 4.53 -0.40
C HIS A 211 -15.66 4.86 -1.18
N TRP A 212 -15.54 5.38 -2.40
CA TRP A 212 -16.70 5.78 -3.21
C TRP A 212 -17.45 4.62 -3.86
N GLN A 213 -16.94 3.38 -3.79
CA GLN A 213 -17.59 2.25 -4.44
C GLN A 213 -18.81 1.77 -3.67
N ARG A 214 -19.90 1.51 -4.42
CA ARG A 214 -21.17 0.99 -3.88
C ARG A 214 -21.31 -0.52 -3.99
N ILE A 215 -20.24 -1.20 -4.39
CA ILE A 215 -20.18 -2.65 -4.52
C ILE A 215 -19.84 -3.30 -3.19
N ARG A 216 -20.06 -4.61 -3.09
CA ARG A 216 -19.68 -5.37 -1.91
C ARG A 216 -18.18 -5.26 -1.67
N MET A 217 -17.75 -5.09 -0.42
CA MET A 217 -16.33 -4.96 -0.09
C MET A 217 -15.87 -5.96 0.97
N ALA A 218 -14.71 -6.56 0.75
CA ALA A 218 -13.99 -7.31 1.77
C ALA A 218 -12.56 -6.79 1.87
N ILE A 219 -12.18 -6.32 3.06
CA ILE A 219 -10.82 -5.84 3.35
C ILE A 219 -10.17 -6.81 4.31
N VAL A 220 -8.95 -7.22 3.99
CA VAL A 220 -8.11 -8.01 4.89
C VAL A 220 -6.79 -7.30 5.13
N GLY A 221 -6.32 -7.31 6.37
CA GLY A 221 -5.05 -6.69 6.72
C GLY A 221 -4.61 -7.06 8.12
N ASP A 222 -3.34 -6.80 8.42
CA ASP A 222 -2.78 -6.99 9.76
C ASP A 222 -2.67 -5.64 10.48
N PRO A 223 -3.46 -5.39 11.54
CA PRO A 223 -3.45 -4.10 12.25
C PRO A 223 -2.10 -3.79 12.92
N HIS A 224 -1.20 -4.79 13.01
CA HIS A 224 0.12 -4.63 13.61
C HIS A 224 1.25 -4.53 12.60
N GLN A 225 0.99 -4.69 11.29
CA GLN A 225 1.99 -4.59 10.22
C GLN A 225 1.81 -3.35 9.34
N GLN A 226 1.36 -2.23 9.90
CA GLN A 226 1.39 -0.95 9.19
C GLN A 226 2.82 -0.41 9.15
N LEU A 227 3.49 -0.56 8.00
CA LEU A 227 4.90 -0.17 7.84
C LEU A 227 5.07 1.14 7.08
N TYR A 228 4.09 1.55 6.28
CA TYR A 228 4.23 2.68 5.35
C TYR A 228 3.53 3.97 5.83
N ARG A 229 3.18 4.08 7.11
CA ARG A 229 2.59 5.30 7.69
C ARG A 229 3.44 6.56 7.45
N PHE A 230 4.76 6.43 7.49
CA PHE A 230 5.69 7.55 7.21
C PHE A 230 5.63 8.05 5.76
N ARG A 231 5.04 7.27 4.84
CA ARG A 231 4.77 7.65 3.44
C ARG A 231 3.32 8.11 3.24
N GLY A 232 2.58 8.31 4.32
CA GLY A 232 1.17 8.74 4.27
C GLY A 232 0.18 7.62 3.99
N ALA A 233 0.56 6.34 4.15
CA ALA A 233 -0.39 5.24 4.00
C ALA A 233 -1.56 5.36 5.00
N GLU A 234 -2.77 5.08 4.52
CA GLU A 234 -4.02 5.08 5.26
C GLU A 234 -4.34 3.66 5.78
N ASP A 235 -4.83 3.59 7.02
CA ASP A 235 -5.28 2.34 7.62
C ASP A 235 -6.76 2.10 7.31
N ALA A 236 -7.04 1.43 6.20
CA ALA A 236 -8.42 1.13 5.80
C ALA A 236 -9.14 0.23 6.82
N LEU A 237 -8.40 -0.50 7.68
CA LEU A 237 -8.99 -1.35 8.72
C LEU A 237 -9.67 -0.55 9.83
N ASN A 238 -9.32 0.73 9.98
CA ASN A 238 -9.87 1.61 11.01
C ASN A 238 -10.53 2.86 10.40
N SER A 239 -10.91 2.77 9.12
CA SER A 239 -11.50 3.88 8.38
C SER A 239 -13.01 4.03 8.66
N ASP A 240 -13.50 5.27 8.67
CA ASP A 240 -14.91 5.58 8.93
C ASP A 240 -15.85 4.92 7.92
N TRP A 241 -15.38 4.71 6.69
CA TRP A 241 -16.17 4.10 5.64
C TRP A 241 -16.31 2.58 5.77
N MET A 242 -15.63 1.96 6.74
CA MET A 242 -15.84 0.57 7.14
C MET A 242 -16.69 0.42 8.41
N VAL A 243 -17.20 1.50 8.98
CA VAL A 243 -18.14 1.44 10.11
C VAL A 243 -19.35 0.59 9.74
N GLY A 244 -19.73 -0.32 10.64
CA GLY A 244 -20.82 -1.28 10.45
C GLY A 244 -20.46 -2.50 9.59
N ALA A 245 -19.19 -2.69 9.24
CA ALA A 245 -18.74 -3.92 8.59
C ALA A 245 -18.86 -5.13 9.50
N GLU A 246 -19.11 -6.30 8.89
CA GLU A 246 -19.01 -7.58 9.58
C GLU A 246 -17.54 -7.86 9.88
N GLU A 247 -17.14 -7.74 11.16
CA GLU A 247 -15.76 -7.91 11.59
C GLU A 247 -15.41 -9.36 11.89
N HIS A 248 -14.28 -9.81 11.36
CA HIS A 248 -13.70 -11.14 11.58
C HIS A 248 -12.24 -11.05 11.95
N TYR A 249 -11.74 -12.11 12.58
CA TYR A 249 -10.35 -12.21 12.99
C TYR A 249 -9.74 -13.50 12.49
N LEU A 250 -8.51 -13.42 11.99
CA LEU A 250 -7.68 -14.59 11.71
C LEU A 250 -6.50 -14.57 12.66
N THR A 251 -6.45 -15.52 13.60
CA THR A 251 -5.43 -15.61 14.65
C THR A 251 -4.51 -16.82 14.48
N GLN A 252 -4.88 -17.78 13.64
CA GLN A 252 -4.16 -19.04 13.44
C GLN A 252 -3.11 -18.97 12.33
N SER A 253 -1.83 -18.82 12.70
CA SER A 253 -0.70 -18.72 11.76
C SER A 253 -0.11 -20.08 11.39
N TRP A 254 0.05 -20.32 10.10
CA TRP A 254 0.70 -21.53 9.56
C TRP A 254 2.19 -21.35 9.28
N ARG A 255 2.73 -20.15 9.52
CA ARG A 255 4.12 -19.80 9.17
C ARG A 255 5.13 -20.27 10.22
N PHE A 256 4.71 -20.36 11.47
CA PHE A 256 5.58 -20.66 12.61
C PHE A 256 4.80 -21.41 13.70
N GLY A 257 5.54 -22.12 14.55
CA GLY A 257 4.98 -22.88 15.67
C GLY A 257 4.76 -22.06 16.94
N PRO A 258 4.34 -22.72 18.03
CA PRO A 258 3.91 -22.06 19.27
C PRO A 258 4.99 -21.20 19.94
N ALA A 259 6.28 -21.57 19.85
CA ALA A 259 7.35 -20.82 20.52
C ALA A 259 7.51 -19.40 19.97
N ILE A 260 7.46 -19.23 18.65
CA ILE A 260 7.50 -17.89 18.02
C ILE A 260 6.21 -17.13 18.31
N ALA A 261 5.06 -17.82 18.27
CA ALA A 261 3.78 -17.20 18.62
C ALA A 261 3.77 -16.66 20.07
N HIS A 262 4.37 -17.37 21.01
CA HIS A 262 4.50 -16.93 22.40
C HIS A 262 5.27 -15.60 22.50
N VAL A 263 6.46 -15.52 21.89
CA VAL A 263 7.26 -14.28 21.87
C VAL A 263 6.51 -13.14 21.17
N ALA A 264 5.87 -13.44 20.03
CA ALA A 264 5.09 -12.46 19.31
C ALA A 264 3.94 -11.91 20.17
N ASN A 265 3.20 -12.77 20.88
CA ASN A 265 2.12 -12.36 21.79
C ASN A 265 2.61 -11.47 22.94
N ILE A 266 3.82 -11.69 23.47
CA ILE A 266 4.40 -10.78 24.48
C ILE A 266 4.56 -9.39 23.87
N ILE A 267 5.18 -9.29 22.68
CA ILE A 267 5.37 -8.01 21.98
C ILE A 267 4.02 -7.35 21.65
N LEU A 268 3.05 -8.13 21.16
CA LEU A 268 1.72 -7.65 20.83
C LEU A 268 0.95 -7.15 22.05
N SER A 269 1.15 -7.75 23.23
CA SER A 269 0.53 -7.28 24.48
C SER A 269 0.99 -5.87 24.87
N TYR A 270 2.25 -5.52 24.63
CA TYR A 270 2.74 -4.14 24.78
C TYR A 270 2.09 -3.15 23.79
N LYS A 271 1.51 -3.64 22.69
CA LYS A 271 0.70 -2.84 21.75
C LYS A 271 -0.79 -2.83 22.11
N GLY A 272 -1.18 -3.39 23.25
CA GLY A 272 -2.57 -3.47 23.71
C GLY A 272 -3.41 -4.56 23.05
N GLU A 273 -2.81 -5.49 22.28
CA GLU A 273 -3.55 -6.59 21.69
C GLU A 273 -3.94 -7.62 22.75
N THR A 274 -5.22 -8.00 22.74
CA THR A 274 -5.82 -8.94 23.69
C THR A 274 -6.03 -10.33 23.09
N ARG A 275 -6.21 -10.41 21.76
CA ARG A 275 -6.35 -11.66 21.02
C ARG A 275 -5.01 -12.36 20.87
N LYS A 276 -5.01 -13.68 21.05
CA LYS A 276 -3.80 -14.49 20.99
C LYS A 276 -3.53 -14.99 19.58
N LEU A 277 -2.38 -14.61 19.03
CA LEU A 277 -1.80 -15.22 17.84
C LEU A 277 -1.42 -16.67 18.15
N GLN A 278 -1.90 -17.62 17.36
CA GLN A 278 -1.62 -19.04 17.51
C GLN A 278 -0.63 -19.48 16.43
N GLY A 279 0.42 -20.21 16.81
CA GLY A 279 1.39 -20.78 15.87
C GLY A 279 1.08 -22.24 15.59
N LEU A 280 0.49 -22.53 14.43
CA LEU A 280 0.14 -23.88 13.95
C LEU A 280 1.09 -24.38 12.85
N GLY A 281 2.13 -23.59 12.53
CA GLY A 281 3.17 -23.97 11.60
C GLY A 281 4.19 -24.94 12.19
N PRO A 282 5.33 -25.14 11.49
CA PRO A 282 6.40 -26.03 11.94
C PRO A 282 6.91 -25.68 13.34
N GLN A 283 7.36 -26.69 14.09
CA GLN A 283 7.99 -26.43 15.39
C GLN A 283 9.20 -25.52 15.23
N THR A 284 9.26 -24.48 16.07
CA THR A 284 10.31 -23.46 16.08
C THR A 284 10.96 -23.42 17.45
N LEU A 285 12.27 -23.14 17.50
CA LEU A 285 13.01 -22.94 18.74
C LEU A 285 13.37 -21.46 18.89
N VAL A 286 13.09 -20.89 20.07
CA VAL A 286 13.56 -19.56 20.47
C VAL A 286 14.70 -19.74 21.46
N LYS A 287 15.89 -19.24 21.13
CA LYS A 287 17.09 -19.35 21.96
C LYS A 287 17.75 -17.99 22.12
N LYS A 288 18.48 -17.78 23.23
CA LYS A 288 19.30 -16.57 23.46
C LYS A 288 20.51 -16.49 22.52
N SER A 289 20.99 -17.65 22.06
CA SER A 289 22.06 -17.78 21.08
C SER A 289 21.71 -18.88 20.08
N LEU A 290 22.10 -18.65 18.82
CA LEU A 290 22.01 -19.66 17.78
C LEU A 290 23.21 -20.62 17.87
N PRO A 291 23.05 -21.91 17.51
CA PRO A 291 24.17 -22.84 17.43
C PRO A 291 25.31 -22.33 16.53
N ALA A 292 26.55 -22.66 16.89
CA ALA A 292 27.73 -22.21 16.16
C ALA A 292 27.83 -22.85 14.75
N ASP A 293 27.31 -24.06 14.61
CA ASP A 293 27.36 -24.93 13.45
C ASP A 293 26.15 -24.79 12.50
N LEU A 294 25.33 -23.75 12.65
CA LEU A 294 24.20 -23.54 11.73
C LEU A 294 24.69 -23.34 10.28
N PRO A 295 24.17 -24.10 9.31
CA PRO A 295 24.57 -23.99 7.91
C PRO A 295 24.18 -22.66 7.28
N HIS A 296 23.08 -22.07 7.75
CA HIS A 296 22.59 -20.77 7.29
C HIS A 296 22.19 -19.89 8.46
N ARG A 297 22.52 -18.60 8.35
CA ARG A 297 22.14 -17.58 9.33
C ARG A 297 21.50 -16.42 8.60
N THR A 298 20.38 -15.92 9.13
CA THR A 298 19.75 -14.69 8.67
C THR A 298 19.93 -13.64 9.75
N PHE A 299 20.50 -12.49 9.39
CA PHE A 299 20.67 -11.34 10.28
C PHE A 299 19.60 -10.30 9.96
N ILE A 300 19.00 -9.73 10.99
CA ILE A 300 18.01 -8.65 10.86
C ILE A 300 18.57 -7.45 11.61
N HIS A 301 18.69 -6.33 10.92
CA HIS A 301 19.16 -5.06 11.48
C HIS A 301 18.09 -3.99 11.33
N ARG A 302 18.12 -3.00 12.23
CA ARG A 302 17.22 -1.85 12.18
C ARG A 302 17.53 -0.90 11.02
N THR A 303 18.77 -0.91 10.52
CA THR A 303 19.26 -0.01 9.49
C THR A 303 19.97 -0.78 8.38
N VAL A 304 19.96 -0.22 7.17
CA VAL A 304 20.71 -0.75 6.03
C VAL A 304 22.21 -0.78 6.33
N ILE A 305 22.73 0.24 7.03
CA ILE A 305 24.14 0.28 7.42
C ILE A 305 24.50 -0.90 8.33
N GLY A 306 23.63 -1.28 9.28
CA GLY A 306 23.89 -2.43 10.15
C GLY A 306 23.95 -3.76 9.38
N VAL A 307 23.15 -3.92 8.32
CA VAL A 307 23.24 -5.08 7.42
C VAL A 307 24.61 -5.10 6.71
N ILE A 308 25.04 -3.95 6.18
CA ILE A 308 26.30 -3.81 5.46
C ILE A 308 27.49 -4.08 6.40
N GLU A 309 27.50 -3.48 7.59
CA GLU A 309 28.53 -3.68 8.61
C GLU A 309 28.65 -5.15 9.02
N ASN A 310 27.52 -5.82 9.26
CA ASN A 310 27.51 -7.24 9.59
C ASN A 310 28.08 -8.10 8.46
N ALA A 311 27.70 -7.80 7.21
CA ALA A 311 28.23 -8.50 6.03
C ALA A 311 29.76 -8.31 5.91
N LEU A 312 30.26 -7.09 6.06
CA LEU A 312 31.69 -6.79 6.03
C LEU A 312 32.46 -7.52 7.15
N GLN A 313 31.92 -7.55 8.36
CA GLN A 313 32.53 -8.28 9.48
C GLN A 313 32.61 -9.79 9.21
N ARG A 314 31.58 -10.36 8.57
CA ARG A 314 31.53 -11.79 8.23
C ARG A 314 32.52 -12.16 7.14
N VAL A 315 32.68 -11.32 6.11
CA VAL A 315 33.69 -11.50 5.06
C VAL A 315 35.11 -11.45 5.65
N ARG A 316 35.37 -10.53 6.58
CA ARG A 316 36.68 -10.43 7.25
C ARG A 316 37.00 -11.66 8.12
N ASN A 317 36.00 -12.24 8.77
CA ASN A 317 36.18 -13.37 9.68
C ASN A 317 36.18 -14.74 8.99
N ASN A 318 35.72 -14.82 7.74
CA ASN A 318 35.81 -15.98 6.85
C ASN A 318 36.33 -15.53 5.47
N PRO A 319 37.62 -15.16 5.35
CA PRO A 319 38.21 -14.93 4.03
C PRO A 319 38.11 -16.23 3.23
N ALA A 320 37.75 -16.11 1.94
CA ALA A 320 37.62 -17.23 1.02
C ALA A 320 38.91 -18.04 0.89
#